data_AF-A0A0P0XYE9-F1
#
_entry.id   AF-A0A0P0XYE9-F1
#
_cell.length_a   1.000
_cell.length_b   1.000
_cell.length_c   1.000
_cell.angle_alpha   90.00
_cell.angle_beta   90.00
_cell.angle_gamma   90.00
#
_symmetry.space_group_name_H-M   'P 1'
#
loop_
_entity.id
_entity.type
_entity.pdbx_description
1 polymer ?
#
loop_
_entity_poly.entity_id
_entity_poly.type
_entity_poly.pdbx_seq_one_letter_code
_entity_poly.pdbx_strand_id
1 'polypeptide(L)'
;MPSRGCSCWLLSLALLCSLAAAKEQYHEFVIRETTVKRLCKSHNIMTVNGQFPGPTLEINEGDSLIINLINRGRYNMTLHWHGVRQMRTGWSDGPEYVTQCPVRPGQSYRYRFTVAAQEGTLWWHAHSSWLRATVYGALLIRPRDGTSYPFDVQPTRELAPILLDPSLLINLNSGAKLKHAHAAYAKLMLKACSMLNIPQS
;
A
#
# COMPACT_ATOMS: atom_id res chain seq x y z
N MET A 1 -11.42 -1.91 58.22
CA MET A 1 -10.37 -2.65 57.50
C MET A 1 -10.36 -2.16 56.05
N PRO A 2 -9.31 -1.47 55.55
CA PRO A 2 -9.30 -0.96 54.18
C PRO A 2 -8.98 -2.06 53.16
N SER A 3 -9.62 -1.95 52.00
CA SER A 3 -9.63 -2.84 50.85
C SER A 3 -8.23 -3.06 50.23
N ARG A 4 -7.72 -4.29 50.31
CA ARG A 4 -6.48 -4.72 49.60
C ARG A 4 -6.75 -5.49 48.29
N GLY A 5 -8.00 -5.63 47.87
CA GLY A 5 -8.38 -6.46 46.70
C GLY A 5 -8.36 -5.77 45.33
N CYS A 6 -8.27 -4.44 45.25
CA CYS A 6 -8.43 -3.71 43.99
C CYS A 6 -7.17 -3.70 43.10
N SER A 7 -5.99 -3.89 43.70
CA SER A 7 -4.70 -3.69 43.01
C SER A 7 -4.35 -4.82 42.02
N CYS A 8 -4.67 -6.09 42.34
CA CYS A 8 -4.32 -7.22 41.48
C CYS A 8 -5.10 -7.26 40.15
N TRP A 9 -6.34 -6.77 40.12
CA TRP A 9 -7.17 -6.74 38.91
C TRP A 9 -6.69 -5.70 37.89
N LEU A 10 -6.11 -4.59 38.35
CA LEU A 10 -5.57 -3.55 37.47
C LEU A 10 -4.29 -4.02 36.78
N LEU A 11 -3.42 -4.75 37.50
CA LEU A 11 -2.18 -5.29 36.94
C LEU A 11 -2.44 -6.37 35.89
N SER A 12 -3.42 -7.26 36.11
CA SER A 12 -3.78 -8.29 35.13
C SER A 12 -4.42 -7.69 33.87
N LEU A 13 -5.28 -6.68 33.99
CA LEU A 13 -5.88 -6.00 32.84
C LEU A 13 -4.83 -5.24 32.00
N ALA A 14 -3.88 -4.56 32.65
CA ALA A 14 -2.80 -3.87 31.95
C ALA A 14 -1.89 -4.83 31.19
N LEU A 15 -1.60 -6.02 31.76
CA LEU A 15 -0.81 -7.06 31.12
C LEU A 15 -1.54 -7.74 29.96
N LEU A 16 -2.87 -7.88 30.03
CA LEU A 16 -3.71 -8.36 28.93
C LEU A 16 -3.79 -7.32 27.78
N CYS A 17 -3.83 -6.02 28.10
CA CYS A 17 -3.85 -4.95 27.09
C CYS A 17 -2.56 -4.84 26.26
N SER A 18 -1.40 -5.21 26.81
CA SER A 18 -0.12 -5.11 26.08
C SER A 18 0.12 -6.25 25.08
N LEU A 19 -0.54 -7.40 25.25
CA LEU A 19 -0.32 -8.58 24.40
C LEU A 19 -1.09 -8.55 23.07
N ALA A 20 -2.09 -7.68 22.91
CA ALA A 20 -2.96 -7.65 21.74
C ALA A 20 -2.76 -6.42 20.83
N ALA A 21 -1.70 -5.65 21.02
CA ALA A 21 -1.47 -4.45 20.21
C ALA A 21 -1.02 -4.83 18.79
N ALA A 22 -1.86 -4.52 17.79
CA ALA A 22 -1.49 -4.60 16.37
C ALA A 22 -0.24 -3.76 16.10
N LYS A 23 0.75 -4.32 15.40
CA LYS A 23 2.01 -3.63 15.13
C LYS A 23 1.83 -2.64 13.99
N GLU A 24 2.47 -1.48 14.12
CA GLU A 24 2.56 -0.50 13.04
C GLU A 24 3.91 -0.61 12.33
N GLN A 25 3.87 -0.75 11.01
CA GLN A 25 5.06 -0.83 10.16
C GLN A 25 5.22 0.46 9.35
N TYR A 26 6.37 1.11 9.52
CA TYR A 26 6.66 2.42 8.94
C TYR A 26 7.67 2.31 7.81
N HIS A 27 7.35 2.88 6.66
CA HIS A 27 8.26 2.95 5.52
C HIS A 27 8.24 4.33 4.86
N GLU A 28 9.39 4.78 4.39
CA GLU A 28 9.53 5.98 3.58
C GLU A 28 9.75 5.59 2.11
N PHE A 29 8.90 6.13 1.24
CA PHE A 29 8.92 5.87 -0.19
C PHE A 29 9.29 7.16 -0.91
N VAL A 30 10.56 7.32 -1.27
CA VAL A 30 11.04 8.47 -2.02
C VAL A 30 10.96 8.15 -3.51
N ILE A 31 10.01 8.80 -4.20
CA ILE A 31 9.89 8.71 -5.66
C ILE A 31 10.95 9.58 -6.30
N ARG A 32 11.80 8.98 -7.13
CA ARG A 32 12.87 9.70 -7.83
C ARG A 32 13.15 9.08 -9.20
N GLU A 33 13.68 9.91 -10.09
CA GLU A 33 14.21 9.45 -11.36
C GLU A 33 15.55 8.73 -11.11
N THR A 34 15.70 7.54 -11.68
CA THR A 34 16.89 6.69 -11.53
C THR A 34 17.28 6.12 -12.89
N THR A 35 18.56 6.19 -13.21
CA THR A 35 19.12 5.55 -14.41
C THR A 35 19.23 4.06 -14.17
N VAL A 36 18.51 3.27 -14.97
CA VAL A 36 18.57 1.80 -14.94
C VAL A 36 19.10 1.31 -16.28
N LYS A 37 20.07 0.39 -16.23
CA LYS A 37 20.63 -0.26 -17.43
C LYS A 37 19.97 -1.61 -17.66
N ARG A 38 19.27 -1.78 -18.78
CA ARG A 38 18.66 -3.05 -19.23
C ARG A 38 18.91 -3.23 -20.71
N LEU A 39 19.16 -4.47 -21.15
CA LEU A 39 19.41 -4.79 -22.58
C LEU A 39 20.48 -3.89 -23.22
N CYS A 40 21.57 -3.63 -22.48
CA CYS A 40 22.68 -2.75 -22.87
C CYS A 40 22.32 -1.27 -23.10
N LYS A 41 21.10 -0.84 -22.80
CA LYS A 41 20.66 0.56 -22.87
C LYS A 41 20.37 1.11 -21.49
N SER A 42 20.67 2.39 -21.30
CA SER A 42 20.35 3.12 -20.06
C SER A 42 19.08 3.92 -20.26
N HIS A 43 18.14 3.79 -19.33
CA HIS A 43 16.89 4.51 -19.30
C HIS A 43 16.71 5.20 -17.96
N ASN A 44 16.29 6.46 -17.98
CA ASN A 44 15.86 7.13 -16.76
C ASN A 44 14.40 6.81 -16.52
N ILE A 45 14.11 6.15 -15.40
CA ILE A 45 12.77 5.74 -15.01
C ILE A 45 12.45 6.23 -13.61
N MET A 46 11.16 6.39 -13.32
CA MET A 46 10.71 6.68 -11.96
C MET A 46 10.77 5.40 -11.12
N THR A 47 11.29 5.52 -9.90
CA THR A 47 11.53 4.41 -8.97
C THR A 47 11.17 4.81 -7.54
N VAL A 48 10.95 3.81 -6.69
CA VAL A 48 10.87 4.00 -5.22
C VAL A 48 12.26 3.75 -4.65
N ASN A 49 12.82 4.72 -3.94
CA ASN A 49 14.11 4.62 -3.27
C ASN A 49 15.28 4.26 -4.22
N GLY A 50 15.14 4.49 -5.53
CA GLY A 50 16.13 4.08 -6.53
C GLY A 50 16.09 2.61 -6.92
N GLN A 51 15.09 1.86 -6.47
CA GLN A 51 14.97 0.43 -6.73
C GLN A 51 14.00 0.17 -7.89
N PHE A 52 14.37 -0.77 -8.76
CA PHE A 52 13.50 -1.29 -9.82
C PHE A 52 13.71 -2.81 -10.00
N PRO A 53 12.72 -3.66 -9.63
CA PRO A 53 11.45 -3.32 -8.96
C PRO A 53 11.62 -2.60 -7.63
N GLY A 54 10.56 -1.98 -7.13
CA GLY A 54 10.52 -1.37 -5.81
C GLY A 54 10.58 -2.40 -4.68
N PRO A 55 10.67 -1.93 -3.42
CA PRO A 55 10.80 -2.81 -2.25
C PRO A 55 9.62 -3.76 -2.11
N THR A 56 9.92 -4.99 -1.68
CA THR A 56 8.90 -5.91 -1.19
C THR A 56 8.53 -5.51 0.23
N LEU A 57 7.23 -5.32 0.45
CA LEU A 57 6.66 -5.06 1.78
C LEU A 57 6.14 -6.38 2.34
N GLU A 58 6.46 -6.66 3.59
CA GLU A 58 5.97 -7.84 4.32
C GLU A 58 5.23 -7.36 5.57
N ILE A 59 3.99 -7.79 5.75
CA ILE A 59 3.15 -7.40 6.88
C ILE A 59 2.33 -8.60 7.36
N ASN A 60 2.00 -8.66 8.65
CA ASN A 60 1.14 -9.70 9.20
C ASN A 60 -0.34 -9.29 9.15
N GLU A 61 -1.24 -10.26 9.04
CA GLU A 61 -2.69 -10.03 9.19
C GLU A 61 -2.98 -9.43 10.57
N GLY A 62 -3.71 -8.31 10.59
CA GLY A 62 -4.01 -7.51 11.78
C GLY A 62 -3.13 -6.28 11.96
N ASP A 63 -1.95 -6.22 11.33
CA ASP A 63 -1.03 -5.09 11.45
C ASP A 63 -1.45 -3.90 10.58
N SER A 64 -0.87 -2.73 10.89
CA SER A 64 -1.07 -1.51 10.11
C SER A 64 0.19 -1.13 9.32
N LEU A 65 0.02 -0.88 8.03
CA LEU A 65 1.06 -0.40 7.15
C LEU A 65 0.97 1.12 7.03
N ILE A 66 2.09 1.81 7.23
CA ILE A 66 2.22 3.25 7.15
C ILE A 66 3.32 3.60 6.15
N ILE A 67 2.92 4.24 5.05
CA ILE A 67 3.83 4.57 3.95
C ILE A 67 3.83 6.08 3.78
N ASN A 68 4.97 6.70 4.09
CA ASN A 68 5.20 8.11 3.79
C ASN A 68 5.77 8.23 2.38
N LEU A 69 4.91 8.56 1.42
CA LEU A 69 5.29 8.79 0.03
C LEU A 69 5.82 10.22 -0.10
N ILE A 70 7.06 10.38 -0.55
CA ILE A 70 7.68 11.68 -0.84
C ILE A 70 7.96 11.72 -2.34
N ASN A 71 7.26 12.59 -3.06
CA ASN A 71 7.42 12.68 -4.51
C ASN A 71 8.52 13.68 -4.87
N ARG A 72 9.76 13.19 -5.08
CA ARG A 72 10.87 13.97 -5.68
C ARG A 72 10.97 13.80 -7.19
N GLY A 73 9.94 13.23 -7.81
CA GLY A 73 9.85 13.04 -9.25
C GLY A 73 9.29 14.25 -9.98
N ARG A 74 9.21 14.14 -11.30
CA ARG A 74 8.67 15.19 -12.19
C ARG A 74 7.18 15.04 -12.51
N TYR A 75 6.55 13.96 -12.07
CA TYR A 75 5.15 13.65 -12.40
C TYR A 75 4.30 13.58 -11.14
N ASN A 76 3.05 14.02 -11.25
CA ASN A 76 2.02 13.73 -10.26
C ASN A 76 1.81 12.21 -10.18
N MET A 77 1.72 11.68 -8.97
CA MET A 77 1.48 10.25 -8.82
C MET A 77 0.81 9.84 -7.50
N THR A 78 0.25 8.64 -7.49
CA THR A 78 -0.19 7.94 -6.27
C THR A 78 0.26 6.49 -6.30
N LEU A 79 0.21 5.83 -5.14
CA LEU A 79 0.44 4.39 -5.01
C LEU A 79 -0.89 3.72 -4.66
N HIS A 80 -1.19 2.65 -5.38
CA HIS A 80 -2.34 1.79 -5.12
C HIS A 80 -1.88 0.45 -4.55
N TRP A 81 -2.57 0.02 -3.48
CA TRP A 81 -2.33 -1.22 -2.76
C TRP A 81 -3.24 -2.31 -3.34
N HIS A 82 -2.79 -2.90 -4.44
CA HIS A 82 -3.66 -3.72 -5.30
C HIS A 82 -4.22 -4.93 -4.55
N GLY A 83 -5.55 -4.99 -4.45
CA GLY A 83 -6.26 -6.08 -3.80
C GLY A 83 -6.41 -5.93 -2.28
N VAL A 84 -5.80 -4.93 -1.64
CA VAL A 84 -5.99 -4.68 -0.20
C VAL A 84 -7.42 -4.22 0.06
N ARG A 85 -8.09 -4.86 1.03
CA ARG A 85 -9.45 -4.45 1.44
C ARG A 85 -9.39 -3.18 2.30
N GLN A 86 -9.65 -2.02 1.69
CA GLN A 86 -9.61 -0.70 2.35
C GLN A 86 -10.82 -0.41 3.25
N MET A 87 -11.05 -1.27 4.25
CA MET A 87 -12.14 -1.10 5.21
C MET A 87 -11.87 0.12 6.10
N ARG A 88 -12.75 1.13 6.04
CA ARG A 88 -12.64 2.39 6.80
C ARG A 88 -11.32 3.15 6.57
N THR A 89 -10.64 2.86 5.48
CA THR A 89 -9.32 3.41 5.12
C THR A 89 -9.25 3.76 3.63
N GLY A 90 -10.42 3.92 2.99
CA GLY A 90 -10.55 4.15 1.54
C GLY A 90 -9.75 5.34 1.00
N TRP A 91 -9.50 6.38 1.81
CA TRP A 91 -8.62 7.49 1.42
C TRP A 91 -7.16 7.09 1.19
N SER A 92 -6.73 5.93 1.72
CA SER A 92 -5.40 5.34 1.49
C SER A 92 -5.38 4.30 0.36
N ASP A 93 -6.45 4.17 -0.43
CA ASP A 93 -6.51 3.14 -1.48
C ASP A 93 -5.54 3.42 -2.64
N GLY A 94 -5.41 4.67 -3.07
CA GLY A 94 -4.47 5.10 -4.10
C GLY A 94 -5.03 5.68 -5.39
N PRO A 95 -6.10 5.17 -6.03
CA PRO A 95 -6.49 5.60 -7.37
C PRO A 95 -6.75 7.12 -7.49
N GLU A 96 -6.01 7.76 -8.40
CA GLU A 96 -6.06 9.21 -8.59
C GLU A 96 -7.45 9.71 -8.95
N TYR A 97 -7.82 10.83 -8.34
CA TYR A 97 -9.12 11.48 -8.48
C TYR A 97 -10.30 10.63 -8.08
N VAL A 98 -10.12 9.36 -7.74
CA VAL A 98 -11.12 8.49 -7.16
C VAL A 98 -10.97 8.65 -5.66
N THR A 99 -10.02 8.00 -5.01
CA THR A 99 -9.93 8.03 -3.53
C THR A 99 -9.12 9.19 -2.97
N GLN A 100 -8.25 9.80 -3.80
CA GLN A 100 -7.38 10.90 -3.38
C GLN A 100 -6.91 11.77 -4.55
N CYS A 101 -6.39 12.95 -4.22
CA CYS A 101 -5.68 13.80 -5.17
C CYS A 101 -4.27 13.24 -5.45
N PRO A 102 -3.72 13.45 -6.65
CA PRO A 102 -2.34 13.06 -6.94
C PRO A 102 -1.30 13.76 -6.04
N VAL A 103 -0.29 13.02 -5.61
CA VAL A 103 0.86 13.58 -4.89
C VAL A 103 1.79 14.22 -5.89
N ARG A 104 2.04 15.51 -5.72
CA ARG A 104 2.79 16.30 -6.71
C ARG A 104 4.28 16.28 -6.50
N PRO A 105 5.07 16.64 -7.52
CA PRO A 105 6.47 16.99 -7.33
C PRO A 105 6.68 17.91 -6.12
N GLY A 106 7.58 17.51 -5.23
CA GLY A 106 7.91 18.22 -3.99
C GLY A 106 6.94 17.99 -2.82
N GLN A 107 5.84 17.26 -3.02
CA GLN A 107 4.84 16.99 -1.98
C GLN A 107 4.95 15.57 -1.42
N SER A 108 4.30 15.35 -0.28
CA SER A 108 4.20 14.03 0.35
C SER A 108 2.76 13.64 0.68
N TYR A 109 2.55 12.35 0.88
CA TYR A 109 1.29 11.79 1.33
C TYR A 109 1.53 10.56 2.19
N ARG A 110 0.79 10.46 3.29
CA ARG A 110 0.90 9.34 4.24
C ARG A 110 -0.27 8.39 4.04
N TYR A 111 0.00 7.22 3.48
CA TYR A 111 -0.95 6.10 3.49
C TYR A 111 -0.92 5.43 4.85
N ARG A 112 -2.09 5.10 5.38
CA ARG A 112 -2.23 4.31 6.61
C ARG A 112 -3.45 3.41 6.50
N PHE A 113 -3.23 2.11 6.53
CA PHE A 113 -4.31 1.13 6.53
C PHE A 113 -3.92 -0.11 7.33
N THR A 114 -4.93 -0.79 7.86
CA THR A 114 -4.79 -2.06 8.57
C THR A 114 -5.18 -3.18 7.62
N VAL A 115 -4.36 -4.21 7.52
CA VAL A 115 -4.66 -5.38 6.69
C VAL A 115 -5.39 -6.39 7.56
N ALA A 116 -6.71 -6.51 7.40
CA ALA A 116 -7.53 -7.38 8.25
C ALA A 116 -8.26 -8.44 7.42
N ALA A 117 -8.36 -9.66 7.96
CA ALA A 117 -9.02 -10.80 7.33
C ALA A 117 -8.55 -11.07 5.89
N GLN A 118 -7.26 -10.89 5.64
CA GLN A 118 -6.63 -11.05 4.34
C GLN A 118 -5.20 -11.54 4.54
N GLU A 119 -4.79 -12.49 3.70
CA GLU A 119 -3.45 -13.09 3.67
C GLU A 119 -3.08 -13.39 2.22
N GLY A 120 -1.79 -13.54 1.92
CA GLY A 120 -1.27 -13.94 0.61
C GLY A 120 -0.35 -12.90 -0.04
N THR A 121 0.03 -13.17 -1.29
CA THR A 121 0.91 -12.29 -2.07
C THR A 121 0.07 -11.36 -2.95
N LEU A 122 0.12 -10.07 -2.64
CA LEU A 122 -0.41 -8.97 -3.43
C LEU A 122 0.74 -8.12 -3.98
N TRP A 123 0.40 -6.95 -4.52
CA TRP A 123 1.38 -6.01 -5.04
C TRP A 123 0.90 -4.57 -4.85
N TRP A 124 1.83 -3.64 -4.89
CA TRP A 124 1.56 -2.21 -4.91
C TRP A 124 2.14 -1.62 -6.19
N HIS A 125 1.50 -0.59 -6.72
CA HIS A 125 1.96 0.06 -7.95
C HIS A 125 1.54 1.51 -8.05
N ALA A 126 2.24 2.29 -8.87
CA ALA A 126 1.78 3.62 -9.22
C ALA A 126 0.43 3.53 -9.94
N HIS A 127 -0.51 4.39 -9.55
CA HIS A 127 -1.84 4.44 -10.17
C HIS A 127 -2.02 5.68 -11.05
N SER A 128 -0.95 6.03 -11.78
CA SER A 128 -0.85 7.29 -12.53
C SER A 128 -0.24 7.03 -13.90
N SER A 129 -1.09 7.08 -14.94
CA SER A 129 -0.68 6.90 -16.34
C SER A 129 0.26 5.67 -16.52
N TRP A 130 1.39 5.85 -17.19
CA TRP A 130 2.39 4.83 -17.48
C TRP A 130 3.38 4.54 -16.33
N LEU A 131 3.34 5.29 -15.22
CA LEU A 131 4.26 5.05 -14.09
C LEU A 131 4.09 3.66 -13.47
N ARG A 132 2.93 3.03 -13.65
CA ARG A 132 2.69 1.63 -13.25
C ARG A 132 3.70 0.63 -13.85
N ALA A 133 4.34 0.97 -14.97
CA ALA A 133 5.33 0.12 -15.62
C ALA A 133 6.70 0.16 -14.92
N THR A 134 6.98 1.17 -14.09
CA THR A 134 8.30 1.36 -13.46
C THR A 134 8.25 1.47 -11.94
N VAL A 135 7.12 1.90 -11.38
CA VAL A 135 6.94 2.05 -9.93
C VAL A 135 5.95 0.99 -9.46
N TYR A 136 6.47 -0.12 -8.97
CA TYR A 136 5.71 -1.23 -8.39
C TYR A 136 6.59 -2.08 -7.48
N GLY A 137 5.97 -2.91 -6.63
CA GLY A 137 6.65 -3.90 -5.79
C GLY A 137 5.66 -4.85 -5.13
N ALA A 138 6.16 -5.84 -4.42
CA ALA A 138 5.33 -6.88 -3.81
C ALA A 138 4.80 -6.43 -2.45
N LEU A 139 3.62 -6.94 -2.09
CA LEU A 139 3.03 -6.83 -0.77
C LEU A 139 2.67 -8.23 -0.29
N LEU A 140 3.45 -8.77 0.64
CA LEU A 140 3.23 -10.08 1.24
C LEU A 140 2.47 -9.86 2.54
N ILE A 141 1.30 -10.48 2.63
CA ILE A 141 0.49 -10.49 3.84
C ILE A 141 0.63 -11.88 4.46
N ARG A 142 1.39 -11.96 5.55
CA ARG A 142 1.59 -13.16 6.36
C ARG A 142 0.39 -13.41 7.27
N PRO A 143 0.20 -14.65 7.75
CA PRO A 143 -0.78 -14.94 8.77
C PRO A 143 -0.54 -14.08 10.00
N ARG A 144 -1.61 -13.88 10.77
CA ARG A 144 -1.54 -13.22 12.07
C ARG A 144 -0.50 -13.88 12.95
N ASP A 145 0.17 -13.10 13.78
CA ASP A 145 1.11 -13.65 14.76
C ASP A 145 0.45 -14.75 15.60
N GLY A 146 1.12 -15.89 15.71
CA GLY A 146 0.60 -17.09 16.39
C GLY A 146 -0.33 -17.96 15.54
N THR A 147 -0.59 -17.61 14.28
CA THR A 147 -1.34 -18.44 13.32
C THR A 147 -0.44 -18.89 12.17
N SER A 148 -0.87 -19.93 11.44
CA SER A 148 -0.18 -20.46 10.27
C SER A 148 -1.10 -20.44 9.06
N TYR A 149 -0.51 -20.50 7.87
CA TYR A 149 -1.28 -20.76 6.66
C TYR A 149 -2.08 -22.07 6.78
N PRO A 150 -3.24 -22.20 6.10
CA PRO A 150 -4.08 -23.39 6.15
C PRO A 150 -3.54 -24.50 5.23
N PHE A 151 -2.23 -24.76 5.27
CA PHE A 151 -1.59 -25.82 4.51
C PHE A 151 -1.06 -26.89 5.47
N ASP A 152 -1.39 -28.16 5.21
CA ASP A 152 -0.90 -29.28 6.03
C ASP A 152 0.62 -29.49 5.89
N VAL A 153 1.18 -29.05 4.76
CA VAL A 153 2.60 -29.14 4.43
C VAL A 153 3.17 -27.74 4.35
N GLN A 154 4.21 -27.47 5.14
CA GLN A 154 4.91 -26.20 5.08
C GLN A 154 5.63 -26.05 3.73
N PRO A 155 5.52 -24.89 3.06
CA PRO A 155 6.20 -24.68 1.80
C PRO A 155 7.72 -24.75 1.99
N THR A 156 8.41 -25.48 1.12
CA THR A 156 9.88 -25.57 1.15
C THR A 156 10.54 -24.21 0.88
N ARG A 157 9.86 -23.34 0.13
CA ARG A 157 10.32 -22.01 -0.21
C ARG A 157 9.13 -21.12 -0.53
N GLU A 158 9.11 -19.94 0.07
CA GLU A 158 8.23 -18.86 -0.35
C GLU A 158 8.96 -18.04 -1.43
N LEU A 159 8.34 -17.96 -2.59
CA LEU A 159 8.71 -17.01 -3.62
C LEU A 159 7.58 -15.99 -3.68
N ALA A 160 7.93 -14.71 -3.80
CA ALA A 160 6.99 -13.70 -4.25
C ALA A 160 7.22 -13.47 -5.75
N PRO A 161 6.74 -14.37 -6.64
CA PRO A 161 6.77 -14.07 -8.05
C PRO A 161 5.76 -12.96 -8.31
N ILE A 162 6.19 -11.70 -8.21
CA ILE A 162 5.66 -10.74 -9.16
C ILE A 162 6.18 -11.25 -10.49
N LEU A 163 5.31 -11.77 -11.34
CA LEU A 163 5.72 -12.21 -12.66
C LEU A 163 6.17 -10.98 -13.44
N LEU A 164 7.50 -10.83 -13.48
CA LEU A 164 8.26 -9.81 -14.19
C LEU A 164 8.29 -10.17 -15.68
N ASP A 165 7.17 -9.99 -16.40
CA ASP A 165 7.18 -10.13 -17.85
C ASP A 165 6.04 -9.32 -18.49
N PRO A 166 6.33 -8.36 -19.40
CA PRO A 166 5.31 -7.77 -20.29
C PRO A 166 4.47 -8.81 -21.07
N SER A 167 4.92 -10.07 -21.14
CA SER A 167 4.20 -11.17 -21.79
C SER A 167 2.99 -11.69 -21.00
N LEU A 168 2.96 -11.55 -19.66
CA LEU A 168 1.74 -11.83 -18.90
C LEU A 168 1.01 -10.52 -18.61
N LEU A 169 0.30 -10.03 -19.64
CA LEU A 169 -0.73 -9.03 -19.44
C LEU A 169 -1.79 -9.61 -18.49
N ILE A 170 -1.75 -9.23 -17.21
CA ILE A 170 -2.98 -9.19 -16.42
C ILE A 170 -3.89 -8.23 -17.16
N ASN A 171 -4.91 -8.77 -17.82
CA ASN A 171 -5.94 -7.97 -18.47
C ASN A 171 -6.79 -7.30 -17.38
N LEU A 172 -6.37 -6.11 -16.94
CA LEU A 172 -7.06 -5.30 -15.93
C LEU A 172 -8.39 -4.68 -16.41
N ASN A 173 -8.94 -5.09 -17.57
CA ASN A 173 -10.23 -4.58 -18.06
C ASN A 173 -11.47 -5.29 -17.47
N SER A 174 -11.32 -6.21 -16.51
CA SER A 174 -12.45 -6.81 -15.79
C SER A 174 -13.07 -5.83 -14.77
N GLY A 175 -13.65 -4.73 -15.27
CA GLY A 175 -14.29 -3.68 -14.45
C GLY A 175 -15.46 -2.97 -15.14
N ALA A 176 -16.02 -3.54 -16.21
CA ALA A 176 -17.01 -2.87 -17.05
C ALA A 176 -18.29 -2.41 -16.29
N LYS A 177 -18.68 -3.07 -15.20
CA LYS A 177 -19.88 -2.70 -14.42
C LYS A 177 -19.66 -1.60 -13.38
N LEU A 178 -18.41 -1.22 -13.07
CA LEU A 178 -18.10 -0.18 -12.07
C LEU A 178 -17.76 1.19 -12.68
N LYS A 179 -17.96 1.39 -13.99
CA LYS A 179 -17.58 2.64 -14.68
C LYS A 179 -18.38 3.86 -14.20
N HIS A 180 -19.68 3.71 -13.94
CA HIS A 180 -20.54 4.85 -13.58
C HIS A 180 -20.28 5.37 -12.17
N ALA A 181 -20.17 4.47 -11.18
CA ALA A 181 -19.85 4.85 -9.80
C ALA A 181 -18.43 5.43 -9.70
N HIS A 182 -17.45 4.82 -10.37
CA HIS A 182 -16.10 5.37 -10.46
C HIS A 182 -16.09 6.76 -11.11
N ALA A 183 -16.82 6.97 -12.20
CA ALA A 183 -16.86 8.28 -12.86
C ALA A 183 -17.50 9.37 -11.99
N ALA A 184 -18.56 9.04 -11.23
CA ALA A 184 -19.21 9.99 -10.32
C ALA A 184 -18.28 10.39 -9.16
N TYR A 185 -17.66 9.41 -8.52
CA TYR A 185 -16.69 9.67 -7.45
C TYR A 185 -15.46 10.41 -7.99
N ALA A 186 -14.99 10.03 -9.19
CA ALA A 186 -13.89 10.70 -9.87
C ALA A 186 -14.14 12.20 -10.10
N LYS A 187 -15.36 12.55 -10.54
CA LYS A 187 -15.75 13.95 -10.75
C LYS A 187 -15.84 14.75 -9.45
N LEU A 188 -16.42 14.16 -8.40
CA LEU A 188 -16.54 14.81 -7.09
C LEU A 188 -15.16 15.11 -6.51
N MET A 189 -14.26 14.13 -6.57
CA MET A 189 -12.93 14.25 -6.01
C MET A 189 -12.02 15.14 -6.85
N LEU A 190 -12.13 15.14 -8.18
CA LEU A 190 -11.50 16.16 -9.02
C LEU A 190 -11.91 17.58 -8.61
N LYS A 191 -13.21 17.80 -8.36
CA LYS A 191 -13.72 19.10 -7.89
C LYS A 191 -13.16 19.45 -6.50
N ALA A 192 -13.12 18.49 -5.57
CA ALA A 192 -12.55 18.68 -4.24
C ALA A 192 -11.05 19.03 -4.29
N CYS A 193 -10.28 18.34 -5.13
CA CYS A 193 -8.87 18.65 -5.35
C CYS A 193 -8.70 20.07 -5.89
N SER A 194 -9.59 20.53 -6.79
CA SER A 194 -9.55 21.90 -7.28
C SER A 194 -9.91 22.93 -6.21
N MET A 195 -10.91 22.65 -5.35
CA MET A 195 -11.37 23.58 -4.30
C MET A 195 -10.35 23.77 -3.17
N LEU A 196 -9.61 22.72 -2.83
CA LEU A 196 -8.58 22.79 -1.78
C LEU A 196 -7.35 23.62 -2.18
N ASN A 197 -7.39 24.33 -3.33
CA ASN A 197 -6.21 24.92 -3.96
C ASN A 197 -5.06 23.92 -3.98
N ILE A 198 -5.37 22.65 -4.29
CA ILE A 198 -4.36 21.69 -4.71
C ILE A 198 -4.27 21.95 -6.23
N PRO A 199 -3.39 22.83 -6.77
CA PRO A 199 -3.33 23.23 -8.19
C PRO A 199 -3.38 22.10 -9.24
N GLN A 200 -4.55 21.80 -9.80
CA GLN A 200 -4.77 20.70 -10.76
C GLN A 200 -3.74 20.69 -11.91
N SER A 201 -3.24 19.52 -12.33
CA SER A 201 -2.43 19.40 -13.56
C SER A 201 -3.26 19.65 -14.80
#